data_AF-A0A8B6H4H8-F1
#
_entry.id   AF-A0A8B6H4H8-F1
#
_cell.length_a   1.000
_cell.length_b   1.000
_cell.length_c   1.000
_cell.angle_alpha   90.00
_cell.angle_beta   90.00
_cell.angle_gamma   90.00
#
_symmetry.space_group_name_H-M   'P 1'
#
loop_
_entity.id
_entity.type
_entity.pdbx_description
1 polymer ?
#
loop_
_entity_poly.entity_id
_entity_poly.type
_entity_poly.pdbx_seq_one_letter_code
_entity_poly.pdbx_strand_id
1 'polypeptide(L)'
;MEHQLELETVSVRLYKYLCEEVVGSENIVRYRRLFYKLHEDISIDDPIEIISSGSRAEGLDLPGSDFDMMFLWKLCEVYEDKPTDKEDVLMLDTENALPAFALLKKAVKSSFPFSSTTTADGNLISSMDFKTFLMSQTVKDTRLVSAHGPCISSSFLDDVEFLVCLKCHTWPTVAKQWLLRFRPSGWPSQDIISKIISHGCLLVPVWSKTPCSDGNQFEWRFSFSLSEQLLNQIHSLTHTQILCYAMLKIWLKEILNSDSKLNNKLCSYFMKTVLFWILEESENLNWIPQNLLHCFL
;
A
#
# COMPACT_ATOMS: atom_id res chain seq x y z
N MET A 1 1.51 -40.73 11.35
CA MET A 1 2.61 -40.35 12.26
C MET A 1 3.89 -40.09 11.46
N GLU A 2 4.37 -41.05 10.67
CA GLU A 2 5.57 -40.89 9.82
C GLU A 2 5.46 -39.74 8.82
N HIS A 3 4.37 -39.64 8.04
CA HIS A 3 4.17 -38.54 7.09
C HIS A 3 4.12 -37.14 7.74
N GLN A 4 3.63 -37.04 8.98
CA GLN A 4 3.59 -35.77 9.70
C GLN A 4 4.99 -35.35 10.17
N LEU A 5 5.78 -36.32 10.67
CA LEU A 5 7.16 -36.11 11.05
C LEU A 5 8.06 -35.75 9.86
N GLU A 6 7.77 -36.32 8.68
CA GLU A 6 8.44 -35.94 7.42
C GLU A 6 8.13 -34.50 7.03
N LEU A 7 6.85 -34.08 7.07
CA LEU A 7 6.45 -32.70 6.78
C LEU A 7 7.07 -31.68 7.74
N GLU A 8 7.14 -32.00 9.04
CA GLU A 8 7.80 -31.16 10.04
C GLU A 8 9.30 -31.04 9.74
N THR A 9 9.95 -32.15 9.41
CA THR A 9 11.38 -32.17 9.06
C THR A 9 11.67 -31.33 7.82
N VAL A 10 10.84 -31.43 6.79
CA VAL A 10 10.95 -30.61 5.59
C VAL A 10 10.70 -29.14 5.91
N SER A 11 9.68 -28.83 6.72
CA SER A 11 9.36 -27.45 7.13
C SER A 11 10.52 -26.78 7.86
N VAL A 12 11.17 -27.48 8.79
CA VAL A 12 12.33 -26.93 9.52
C VAL A 12 13.52 -26.69 8.59
N ARG A 13 13.79 -27.61 7.66
CA ARG A 13 14.86 -27.44 6.66
C ARG A 13 14.57 -26.26 5.73
N LEU A 14 13.31 -26.14 5.28
CA LEU A 14 12.86 -25.04 4.44
C LEU A 14 12.97 -23.70 5.16
N TYR A 15 12.50 -23.63 6.41
CA TYR A 15 12.64 -22.44 7.26
C TYR A 15 14.11 -22.00 7.36
N LYS A 16 15.02 -22.95 7.65
CA LYS A 16 16.45 -22.67 7.76
C LYS A 16 17.02 -22.14 6.44
N TYR A 17 16.71 -22.79 5.32
CA TYR A 17 17.13 -22.34 3.99
C TYR A 17 16.63 -20.93 3.67
N LEU A 18 15.37 -20.62 3.98
CA LEU A 18 14.82 -19.28 3.76
C LEU A 18 15.52 -18.23 4.64
N CYS A 19 15.85 -18.55 5.89
CA CYS A 19 16.58 -17.64 6.77
C CYS A 19 18.03 -17.40 6.33
N GLU A 20 18.72 -18.43 5.82
CA GLU A 20 20.16 -18.36 5.51
C GLU A 20 20.43 -17.84 4.09
N GLU A 21 19.63 -18.25 3.11
CA GLU A 21 19.97 -18.09 1.69
C GLU A 21 19.01 -17.15 0.92
N VAL A 22 17.82 -16.88 1.45
CA VAL A 22 16.75 -16.21 0.67
C VAL A 22 16.27 -14.90 1.29
N VAL A 23 15.72 -14.95 2.50
CA VAL A 23 15.05 -13.82 3.16
C VAL A 23 15.96 -13.17 4.21
N GLY A 24 16.71 -13.97 4.96
CA GLY A 24 17.48 -13.50 6.12
C GLY A 24 16.80 -13.84 7.45
N SER A 25 17.57 -13.82 8.53
CA SER A 25 17.06 -14.02 9.89
C SER A 25 16.06 -12.94 10.33
N GLU A 26 15.30 -13.21 11.39
CA GLU A 26 14.35 -12.25 11.98
C GLU A 26 15.01 -10.89 12.28
N ASN A 27 16.23 -10.89 12.81
CA ASN A 27 16.97 -9.67 13.09
C ASN A 27 17.31 -8.90 11.81
N ILE A 28 17.74 -9.59 10.75
CA ILE A 28 18.05 -8.94 9.47
C ILE A 28 16.79 -8.29 8.88
N VAL A 29 15.67 -9.01 8.86
CA VAL A 29 14.39 -8.48 8.39
C VAL A 29 13.96 -7.27 9.23
N ARG A 30 14.11 -7.34 10.56
CA ARG A 30 13.82 -6.23 11.47
C ARG A 30 14.71 -5.01 11.22
N TYR A 31 16.01 -5.19 11.00
CA TYR A 31 16.93 -4.09 10.70
C TYR A 31 16.60 -3.41 9.38
N ARG A 32 16.25 -4.18 8.34
CA ARG A 32 15.78 -3.62 7.06
C ARG A 32 14.53 -2.77 7.26
N ARG A 33 13.51 -3.27 7.97
CA ARG A 33 12.29 -2.50 8.29
C ARG A 33 12.61 -1.21 9.05
N LEU A 34 13.50 -1.29 10.05
CA LEU A 34 13.91 -0.13 10.84
C LEU A 34 14.62 0.91 9.97
N PHE A 35 15.47 0.49 9.05
CA PHE A 35 16.15 1.40 8.11
C PHE A 35 15.14 2.22 7.31
N TYR A 36 14.11 1.58 6.75
CA TYR A 36 13.07 2.29 6.02
C TYR A 36 12.24 3.21 6.92
N LYS A 37 11.95 2.79 8.15
CA LYS A 37 11.22 3.64 9.09
C LYS A 37 12.00 4.90 9.45
N LEU A 38 13.31 4.76 9.72
CA LEU A 38 14.19 5.90 9.97
C LEU A 38 14.28 6.83 8.76
N HIS A 39 14.27 6.28 7.54
CA HIS A 39 14.26 7.08 6.32
C HIS A 39 12.99 7.95 6.18
N GLU A 40 11.83 7.44 6.58
CA GLU A 40 10.59 8.24 6.65
C GLU A 40 10.71 9.38 7.69
N ASP A 41 11.29 9.08 8.86
CA ASP A 41 11.42 10.03 9.97
C ASP A 41 12.46 11.15 9.70
N ILE A 42 13.36 10.98 8.74
CA ILE A 42 14.31 12.05 8.33
C ILE A 42 13.59 13.16 7.54
N SER A 43 12.42 12.88 6.96
CA SER A 43 11.67 13.79 6.08
C SER A 43 10.69 14.73 6.80
N ILE A 44 10.84 14.93 8.12
CA ILE A 44 9.80 15.58 8.97
C ILE A 44 9.55 17.06 8.63
N ASP A 45 10.58 17.80 8.21
CA ASP A 45 10.50 19.26 7.96
C ASP A 45 10.17 19.67 6.52
N ASP A 46 9.94 18.70 5.62
CA ASP A 46 9.58 18.99 4.24
C ASP A 46 8.04 19.11 4.06
N PRO A 47 7.57 19.92 3.08
CA PRO A 47 6.16 19.96 2.68
C PRO A 47 5.66 18.62 2.10
N ILE A 48 6.58 17.67 1.94
CA ILE A 48 6.38 16.31 1.44
C ILE A 48 6.90 15.35 2.51
N GLU A 49 6.08 14.35 2.85
CA GLU A 49 6.49 13.23 3.69
C GLU A 49 6.68 11.98 2.84
N ILE A 50 7.72 11.21 3.14
CA ILE A 50 8.00 9.95 2.46
C ILE A 50 7.31 8.81 3.21
N ILE A 51 6.59 7.99 2.47
CA ILE A 51 6.00 6.74 2.94
C ILE A 51 6.65 5.61 2.15
N SER A 52 7.37 4.74 2.85
CA SER A 52 8.12 3.63 2.26
C SER A 52 7.25 2.38 2.19
N SER A 53 6.84 2.00 0.99
CA SER A 53 6.01 0.80 0.79
C SER A 53 6.80 -0.30 0.07
N GLY A 54 6.12 -1.41 -0.19
CA GLY A 54 6.66 -2.50 -0.99
C GLY A 54 7.61 -3.44 -0.25
N SER A 55 8.12 -4.42 -1.00
CA SER A 55 8.83 -5.59 -0.47
C SER A 55 10.01 -5.21 0.43
N ARG A 56 10.82 -4.23 -0.01
CA ARG A 56 12.03 -3.83 0.72
C ARG A 56 11.71 -3.15 2.04
N ALA A 57 10.71 -2.27 2.07
CA ALA A 57 10.23 -1.63 3.29
C ALA A 57 9.56 -2.62 4.26
N GLU A 58 9.04 -3.74 3.72
CA GLU A 58 8.53 -4.88 4.48
C GLU A 58 9.65 -5.81 5.00
N GLY A 59 10.92 -5.52 4.68
CA GLY A 59 12.10 -6.28 5.08
C GLY A 59 12.45 -7.47 4.19
N LEU A 60 11.75 -7.62 3.05
CA LEU A 60 12.02 -8.65 2.04
C LEU A 60 12.90 -8.07 0.94
N ASP A 61 14.03 -8.73 0.70
CA ASP A 61 15.01 -8.35 -0.33
C ASP A 61 15.17 -9.49 -1.33
N LEU A 62 14.07 -9.85 -1.99
CA LEU A 62 14.03 -10.93 -2.97
C LEU A 62 14.45 -10.42 -4.35
N PRO A 63 14.99 -11.26 -5.26
CA PRO A 63 15.30 -10.85 -6.63
C PRO A 63 14.07 -10.28 -7.35
N GLY A 64 14.18 -9.06 -7.89
CA GLY A 64 13.05 -8.33 -8.48
C GLY A 64 12.16 -7.64 -7.44
N SER A 65 12.66 -7.41 -6.23
CA SER A 65 11.99 -6.54 -5.27
C SER A 65 12.14 -5.09 -5.69
N ASP A 66 11.01 -4.51 -6.09
CA ASP A 66 10.89 -3.10 -6.42
C ASP A 66 11.02 -2.23 -5.17
N PHE A 67 11.31 -0.96 -5.42
CA PHE A 67 11.46 0.06 -4.42
C PHE A 67 10.31 1.06 -4.61
N ASP A 68 9.29 0.97 -3.76
CA ASP A 68 8.07 1.78 -3.86
C ASP A 68 8.10 2.93 -2.85
N MET A 69 8.26 4.16 -3.34
CA MET A 69 8.15 5.37 -2.51
C MET A 69 6.87 6.15 -2.84
N MET A 70 6.10 6.47 -1.80
CA MET A 70 4.98 7.40 -1.90
C MET A 70 5.35 8.72 -1.25
N PHE A 71 5.10 9.83 -1.95
CA PHE A 71 5.25 11.18 -1.46
C PHE A 71 3.89 11.71 -1.01
N LEU A 72 3.70 11.83 0.30
CA LEU A 72 2.53 12.46 0.87
C LEU A 72 2.68 13.98 0.82
N TRP A 73 1.78 14.65 0.10
CA TRP A 73 1.77 16.11 0.05
C TRP A 73 0.97 16.70 1.23
N LYS A 74 1.67 17.34 2.17
CA LYS A 74 1.07 17.89 3.41
C LYS A 74 0.31 19.21 3.23
N LEU A 75 0.41 19.85 2.07
CA LEU A 75 -0.22 21.16 1.82
C LEU A 75 -1.75 21.09 1.67
N CYS A 76 -2.32 19.89 1.57
CA CYS A 76 -3.76 19.69 1.45
C CYS A 76 -4.21 18.54 2.34
N GLU A 77 -5.19 18.84 3.19
CA GLU A 77 -5.85 17.83 4.01
C GLU A 77 -7.18 17.44 3.38
N VAL A 78 -7.47 16.14 3.39
CA VAL A 78 -8.72 15.58 2.86
C VAL A 78 -9.55 15.01 4.00
N TYR A 79 -10.87 15.21 3.94
CA TYR A 79 -11.83 14.67 4.89
C TYR A 79 -13.06 14.14 4.15
N GLU A 80 -13.70 13.10 4.69
CA GLU A 80 -15.03 12.68 4.22
C GLU A 80 -16.12 13.57 4.82
N ASP A 81 -16.02 13.87 6.12
CA ASP A 81 -16.90 14.79 6.84
C ASP A 81 -16.15 16.09 7.18
N LYS A 82 -16.74 17.25 6.84
CA LYS A 82 -16.04 18.55 6.96
C LYS A 82 -15.79 18.88 8.44
N PRO A 83 -14.53 19.11 8.87
CA PRO A 83 -14.25 19.60 10.22
C PRO A 83 -14.84 21.01 10.41
N THR A 84 -15.40 21.27 11.59
CA THR A 84 -16.04 22.56 11.90
C THR A 84 -15.03 23.71 12.02
N ASP A 85 -13.78 23.38 12.31
CA ASP A 85 -12.67 24.27 12.63
C ASP A 85 -11.71 24.53 11.46
N LYS A 86 -11.91 23.86 10.31
CA LYS A 86 -11.02 23.98 9.14
C LYS A 86 -11.75 24.54 7.93
N GLU A 87 -11.17 25.59 7.34
CA GLU A 87 -11.74 26.27 6.18
C GLU A 87 -11.16 25.78 4.85
N ASP A 88 -9.84 25.55 4.78
CA ASP A 88 -9.13 25.14 3.56
C ASP A 88 -8.88 23.63 3.49
N VAL A 89 -9.95 22.86 3.25
CA VAL A 89 -9.88 21.39 3.12
C VAL A 89 -10.51 20.87 1.84
N LEU A 90 -10.11 19.66 1.46
CA LEU A 90 -10.73 18.88 0.41
C LEU A 90 -11.72 17.88 0.99
N MET A 91 -12.83 17.68 0.27
CA MET A 91 -13.93 16.82 0.65
C MET A 91 -14.00 15.61 -0.27
N LEU A 92 -14.22 14.43 0.30
CA LEU A 92 -14.51 13.22 -0.47
C LEU A 92 -15.98 13.16 -0.89
N ASP A 93 -16.21 12.65 -2.09
CA ASP A 93 -17.51 12.16 -2.53
C ASP A 93 -17.32 10.71 -3.02
N THR A 94 -17.84 9.78 -2.23
CA THR A 94 -17.81 8.34 -2.52
C THR A 94 -19.12 7.84 -3.12
N GLU A 95 -20.20 8.63 -3.09
CA GLU A 95 -21.52 8.21 -3.58
C GLU A 95 -21.58 8.21 -5.11
N ASN A 96 -20.87 9.15 -5.73
CA ASN A 96 -20.81 9.32 -7.18
C ASN A 96 -19.55 8.70 -7.80
N ALA A 97 -18.89 7.77 -7.10
CA ALA A 97 -17.66 7.12 -7.54
C ALA A 97 -17.80 5.59 -7.53
N LEU A 98 -16.97 4.92 -8.34
CA LEU A 98 -16.86 3.46 -8.30
C LEU A 98 -16.28 2.97 -6.96
N PRO A 99 -16.56 1.72 -6.55
CA PRO A 99 -15.89 1.12 -5.41
C PRO A 99 -14.37 1.22 -5.54
N ALA A 100 -13.68 1.51 -4.42
CA ALA A 100 -12.26 1.84 -4.34
C ALA A 100 -11.83 3.19 -4.93
N PHE A 101 -12.75 3.98 -5.49
CA PHE A 101 -12.52 5.35 -5.94
C PHE A 101 -13.37 6.36 -5.16
N ALA A 102 -12.99 7.62 -5.25
CA ALA A 102 -13.72 8.78 -4.77
C ALA A 102 -13.49 9.98 -5.68
N LEU A 103 -14.38 10.95 -5.64
CA LEU A 103 -14.16 12.27 -6.22
C LEU A 103 -13.67 13.23 -5.13
N LEU A 104 -12.83 14.20 -5.50
CA LEU A 104 -12.36 15.26 -4.61
C LEU A 104 -13.02 16.58 -4.93
N LYS A 105 -13.64 17.19 -3.92
CA LYS A 105 -14.30 18.50 -4.00
C LYS A 105 -13.61 19.52 -3.12
N LYS A 106 -13.64 20.79 -3.49
CA LYS A 106 -13.20 21.88 -2.59
C LYS A 106 -14.30 22.17 -1.56
N ALA A 107 -13.93 22.29 -0.28
CA ALA A 107 -14.89 22.67 0.76
C ALA A 107 -15.31 24.14 0.69
N VAL A 108 -14.41 25.02 0.22
CA VAL A 108 -14.58 26.48 0.09
C VAL A 108 -13.74 26.98 -1.11
N LYS A 109 -13.89 28.24 -1.53
CA LYS A 109 -12.97 28.91 -2.47
C LYS A 109 -11.57 29.08 -1.86
N SER A 110 -10.81 28.00 -1.79
CA SER A 110 -9.43 28.00 -1.32
C SER A 110 -8.45 28.30 -2.48
N SER A 111 -7.32 28.92 -2.14
CA SER A 111 -6.21 29.15 -3.06
C SER A 111 -5.20 28.02 -2.98
N PHE A 112 -5.60 26.80 -3.35
CA PHE A 112 -4.63 25.72 -3.53
C PHE A 112 -3.71 26.04 -4.73
N PRO A 113 -2.42 25.65 -4.67
CA PRO A 113 -1.44 25.95 -5.73
C PRO A 113 -1.78 25.26 -7.08
N PHE A 114 -2.76 24.36 -7.08
CA PHE A 114 -3.27 23.63 -8.25
C PHE A 114 -4.65 24.12 -8.69
N SER A 115 -4.97 25.42 -8.59
CA SER A 115 -6.26 25.94 -9.04
C SER A 115 -6.59 25.63 -10.51
N SER A 116 -5.58 25.33 -11.34
CA SER A 116 -5.72 24.90 -12.73
C SER A 116 -6.19 23.46 -12.92
N THR A 117 -6.27 22.65 -11.86
CA THR A 117 -6.61 21.22 -11.93
C THR A 117 -8.08 20.94 -11.61
N THR A 118 -8.92 21.98 -11.63
CA THR A 118 -10.35 21.85 -11.34
C THR A 118 -11.23 21.91 -12.58
N THR A 119 -12.44 21.38 -12.47
CA THR A 119 -13.54 21.62 -13.42
C THR A 119 -13.79 23.12 -13.64
N ALA A 120 -14.51 23.47 -14.72
CA ALA A 120 -14.82 24.85 -15.08
C ALA A 120 -15.63 25.60 -13.99
N ASP A 121 -16.42 24.88 -13.20
CA ASP A 121 -17.13 25.42 -12.03
C ASP A 121 -16.25 25.52 -10.76
N GLY A 122 -15.02 25.01 -10.82
CA GLY A 122 -14.02 25.04 -9.76
C GLY A 122 -14.20 24.00 -8.66
N ASN A 123 -15.20 23.11 -8.80
CA ASN A 123 -15.67 22.27 -7.69
C ASN A 123 -14.92 20.96 -7.54
N LEU A 124 -14.63 20.26 -8.63
CA LEU A 124 -13.99 18.93 -8.62
C LEU A 124 -12.52 19.03 -8.99
N ILE A 125 -11.69 18.17 -8.40
CA ILE A 125 -10.25 18.10 -8.69
C ILE A 125 -9.97 16.91 -9.60
N SER A 126 -9.45 17.22 -10.79
CA SER A 126 -8.96 16.27 -11.77
C SER A 126 -7.69 15.60 -11.27
N SER A 127 -7.72 14.27 -11.10
CA SER A 127 -6.55 13.49 -10.75
C SER A 127 -5.50 13.52 -11.85
N MET A 128 -5.94 13.56 -13.11
CA MET A 128 -5.06 13.70 -14.28
C MET A 128 -4.34 15.05 -14.27
N ASP A 129 -5.07 16.16 -14.17
CA ASP A 129 -4.46 17.49 -14.19
C ASP A 129 -3.60 17.72 -12.94
N PHE A 130 -4.00 17.16 -11.79
CA PHE A 130 -3.20 17.16 -10.58
C PHE A 130 -1.88 16.42 -10.77
N LYS A 131 -1.90 15.25 -11.42
CA LYS A 131 -0.70 14.51 -11.78
C LYS A 131 0.20 15.32 -12.72
N THR A 132 -0.36 15.95 -13.76
CA THR A 132 0.38 16.81 -14.69
C THR A 132 1.00 18.01 -13.98
N PHE A 133 0.26 18.67 -13.10
CA PHE A 133 0.75 19.77 -12.27
C PHE A 133 1.95 19.32 -11.44
N LEU A 134 1.84 18.21 -10.72
CA LEU A 134 2.96 17.65 -9.95
C LEU A 134 4.19 17.35 -10.81
N MET A 135 4.01 16.75 -11.98
CA MET A 135 5.12 16.46 -12.90
C MET A 135 5.85 17.75 -13.29
N SER A 136 5.12 18.85 -13.54
CA SER A 136 5.71 20.16 -13.86
C SER A 136 6.49 20.80 -12.71
N GLN A 137 6.13 20.51 -11.45
CA GLN A 137 6.85 21.03 -10.28
C GLN A 137 8.11 20.23 -9.97
N THR A 138 8.11 18.94 -10.31
CA THR A 138 9.17 18.01 -9.90
C THR A 138 10.38 18.06 -10.85
N VAL A 139 10.18 18.28 -12.15
CA VAL A 139 11.28 18.26 -13.15
C VAL A 139 11.15 19.41 -14.15
N LYS A 140 12.23 20.19 -14.33
CA LYS A 140 12.27 21.32 -15.28
C LYS A 140 12.15 20.91 -16.75
N ASP A 141 12.56 19.69 -17.09
CA ASP A 141 12.38 19.09 -18.42
C ASP A 141 11.46 17.86 -18.34
N THR A 142 10.20 18.06 -18.69
CA THR A 142 9.15 17.03 -18.62
C THR A 142 9.39 15.86 -19.58
N ARG A 143 10.35 15.95 -20.51
CA ARG A 143 10.74 14.85 -21.42
C ARG A 143 11.54 13.74 -20.72
N LEU A 144 12.01 14.00 -19.50
CA LEU A 144 12.86 13.09 -18.70
C LEU A 144 12.04 12.32 -17.65
N VAL A 145 10.72 12.35 -17.78
CA VAL A 145 9.77 11.76 -16.85
C VAL A 145 8.72 10.99 -17.63
N SER A 146 8.46 9.74 -17.24
CA SER A 146 7.39 8.92 -17.79
C SER A 146 6.35 8.60 -16.73
N ALA A 147 5.08 8.54 -17.15
CA ALA A 147 3.97 8.16 -16.29
C ALA A 147 3.63 6.69 -16.52
N HIS A 148 3.75 5.86 -15.49
CA HIS A 148 3.36 4.45 -15.52
C HIS A 148 2.20 4.21 -14.55
N GLY A 149 0.96 4.26 -15.07
CA GLY A 149 -0.23 4.12 -14.24
C GLY A 149 -0.28 5.20 -13.14
N PRO A 150 -0.29 4.85 -11.84
CA PRO A 150 -0.19 5.81 -10.74
C PRO A 150 1.14 6.56 -10.68
N CYS A 151 2.22 5.88 -11.03
CA CYS A 151 3.58 6.29 -10.72
C CYS A 151 4.13 7.30 -11.73
N ILE A 152 5.15 8.01 -11.28
CA ILE A 152 6.01 8.90 -12.04
C ILE A 152 7.42 8.35 -11.90
N SER A 153 8.05 7.97 -13.02
CA SER A 153 9.45 7.55 -13.05
C SER A 153 10.30 8.63 -13.72
N SER A 154 11.51 8.85 -13.23
CA SER A 154 12.46 9.79 -13.82
C SER A 154 13.67 9.04 -14.38
N SER A 155 14.11 9.42 -15.59
CA SER A 155 15.31 8.85 -16.22
C SER A 155 16.63 9.22 -15.55
N PHE A 156 16.62 10.05 -14.49
CA PHE A 156 17.82 10.39 -13.70
C PHE A 156 18.00 9.53 -12.45
N LEU A 157 16.91 8.93 -11.97
CA LEU A 157 16.87 8.04 -10.82
C LEU A 157 16.41 6.69 -11.36
N ASP A 158 17.34 5.98 -11.99
CA ASP A 158 17.09 4.62 -12.49
C ASP A 158 16.47 3.78 -11.36
N ASP A 159 15.40 3.06 -11.69
CA ASP A 159 14.62 2.18 -10.80
C ASP A 159 13.86 2.84 -9.64
N VAL A 160 13.64 4.17 -9.65
CA VAL A 160 12.79 4.80 -8.63
C VAL A 160 11.47 5.32 -9.22
N GLU A 161 10.40 4.58 -8.94
CA GLU A 161 9.02 5.02 -9.16
C GLU A 161 8.52 5.77 -7.93
N PHE A 162 8.03 6.99 -8.15
CA PHE A 162 7.44 7.78 -7.10
C PHE A 162 5.97 8.04 -7.36
N LEU A 163 5.18 7.94 -6.31
CA LEU A 163 3.76 8.23 -6.36
C LEU A 163 3.43 9.36 -5.38
N VAL A 164 2.85 10.44 -5.87
CA VAL A 164 2.31 11.47 -4.98
C VAL A 164 0.91 11.10 -4.51
N CYS A 165 0.63 11.31 -3.23
CA CYS A 165 -0.66 11.03 -2.63
C CYS A 165 -1.11 12.16 -1.70
N LEU A 166 -2.42 12.18 -1.44
CA LEU A 166 -3.04 13.05 -0.44
C LEU A 166 -3.51 12.21 0.74
N LYS A 167 -3.51 12.77 1.94
CA LYS A 167 -3.98 12.07 3.14
C LYS A 167 -5.43 12.44 3.43
N CYS A 168 -6.26 11.42 3.53
CA CYS A 168 -7.57 11.51 4.17
C CYS A 168 -7.40 11.24 5.65
N HIS A 169 -7.76 12.20 6.50
CA HIS A 169 -7.58 12.10 7.95
C HIS A 169 -8.71 11.31 8.63
N THR A 170 -9.77 10.99 7.89
CA THR A 170 -10.90 10.17 8.36
C THR A 170 -10.84 8.77 7.75
N TRP A 171 -11.21 7.75 8.52
CA TRP A 171 -11.41 6.41 7.95
C TRP A 171 -12.62 6.42 7.01
N PRO A 172 -12.45 6.07 5.72
CA PRO A 172 -13.48 6.30 4.73
C PRO A 172 -14.66 5.34 4.92
N THR A 173 -15.86 5.83 4.66
CA THR A 173 -17.12 5.08 4.87
C THR A 173 -17.15 3.79 4.05
N VAL A 174 -16.59 3.81 2.83
CA VAL A 174 -16.45 2.63 1.97
C VAL A 174 -15.67 1.47 2.63
N ALA A 175 -14.80 1.77 3.59
CA ALA A 175 -13.99 0.78 4.30
C ALA A 175 -14.51 0.45 5.71
N LYS A 176 -15.65 1.00 6.15
CA LYS A 176 -16.22 0.72 7.48
C LYS A 176 -16.52 -0.77 7.69
N GLN A 177 -16.85 -1.51 6.62
CA GLN A 177 -17.10 -2.95 6.72
C GLN A 177 -15.88 -3.72 7.24
N TRP A 178 -14.65 -3.26 6.96
CA TRP A 178 -13.44 -3.90 7.50
C TRP A 178 -13.45 -3.91 9.04
N LEU A 179 -13.97 -2.86 9.68
CA LEU A 179 -14.05 -2.77 11.15
C LEU A 179 -15.00 -3.81 11.74
N LEU A 180 -16.09 -4.10 11.04
CA LEU A 180 -17.16 -4.99 11.47
C LEU A 180 -16.88 -6.48 11.19
N ARG A 181 -15.73 -6.81 10.57
CA ARG A 181 -15.37 -8.20 10.26
C ARG A 181 -15.20 -9.02 11.53
N PHE A 182 -15.75 -10.23 11.50
CA PHE A 182 -15.48 -11.26 12.49
C PHE A 182 -14.05 -11.76 12.32
N ARG A 183 -13.28 -11.80 13.41
CA ARG A 183 -11.86 -12.17 13.43
C ARG A 183 -11.63 -13.31 14.43
N PRO A 184 -11.86 -14.57 14.04
CA PRO A 184 -11.65 -15.73 14.90
C PRO A 184 -10.27 -15.72 15.57
N SER A 185 -9.20 -15.44 14.80
CA SER A 185 -7.83 -15.46 15.29
C SER A 185 -7.48 -14.37 16.31
N GLY A 186 -8.34 -13.35 16.44
CA GLY A 186 -8.04 -12.13 17.20
C GLY A 186 -6.97 -11.23 16.58
N TRP A 187 -6.47 -11.54 15.39
CA TRP A 187 -5.55 -10.70 14.63
C TRP A 187 -6.30 -9.77 13.66
N PRO A 188 -5.87 -8.51 13.50
CA PRO A 188 -4.88 -7.79 14.32
C PRO A 188 -5.48 -7.38 15.68
N SER A 189 -4.63 -7.00 16.63
CA SER A 189 -5.10 -6.53 17.95
C SER A 189 -5.92 -5.24 17.84
N GLN A 190 -6.79 -5.00 18.83
CA GLN A 190 -7.63 -3.78 18.86
C GLN A 190 -6.81 -2.49 18.89
N ASP A 191 -5.61 -2.51 19.48
CA ASP A 191 -4.70 -1.35 19.48
C ASP A 191 -4.23 -1.02 18.07
N ILE A 192 -3.88 -2.04 17.28
CA ILE A 192 -3.47 -1.87 15.88
C ILE A 192 -4.65 -1.39 15.04
N ILE A 193 -5.86 -1.95 15.24
CA ILE A 193 -7.08 -1.48 14.57
C ILE A 193 -7.34 0.00 14.89
N SER A 194 -7.28 0.38 16.16
CA SER A 194 -7.49 1.77 16.59
C SER A 194 -6.45 2.71 15.96
N LYS A 195 -5.19 2.29 15.90
CA LYS A 195 -4.13 3.04 15.24
C LYS A 195 -4.37 3.18 13.74
N ILE A 196 -4.83 2.13 13.06
CA ILE A 196 -5.16 2.17 11.64
C ILE A 196 -6.27 3.20 11.38
N ILE A 197 -7.35 3.16 12.17
CA ILE A 197 -8.47 4.11 12.03
C ILE A 197 -7.98 5.55 12.24
N SER A 198 -7.14 5.78 13.24
CA SER A 198 -6.66 7.12 13.58
C SER A 198 -5.73 7.72 12.52
N HIS A 199 -5.10 6.89 11.67
CA HIS A 199 -4.23 7.36 10.60
C HIS A 199 -5.01 7.69 9.31
N GLY A 200 -6.28 7.27 9.22
CA GLY A 200 -7.10 7.46 8.02
C GLY A 200 -6.61 6.62 6.85
N CYS A 201 -6.59 7.20 5.65
CA CYS A 201 -6.11 6.54 4.44
C CYS A 201 -5.44 7.52 3.47
N LEU A 202 -4.90 7.00 2.37
CA LEU A 202 -4.30 7.79 1.30
C LEU A 202 -5.21 7.82 0.07
N LEU A 203 -5.04 8.85 -0.74
CA LEU A 203 -5.67 9.01 -2.04
C LEU A 203 -4.61 9.22 -3.10
N VAL A 204 -4.73 8.46 -4.18
CA VAL A 204 -3.75 8.45 -5.27
C VAL A 204 -4.39 8.91 -6.57
N PRO A 205 -3.70 9.71 -7.39
CA PRO A 205 -4.26 10.28 -8.61
C PRO A 205 -4.31 9.23 -9.74
N VAL A 206 -5.22 8.27 -9.58
CA VAL A 206 -5.45 7.14 -10.50
C VAL A 206 -6.93 7.06 -10.78
N TRP A 207 -7.26 6.96 -12.05
CA TRP A 207 -8.63 6.83 -12.52
C TRP A 207 -8.94 5.42 -13.04
N SER A 208 -10.22 5.09 -13.07
CA SER A 208 -10.68 3.86 -13.69
C SER A 208 -10.46 3.88 -15.20
N LYS A 209 -10.06 2.73 -15.76
CA LYS A 209 -9.94 2.54 -17.22
C LYS A 209 -11.25 2.06 -17.86
N THR A 210 -12.36 2.04 -17.10
CA THR A 210 -13.65 1.61 -17.63
C THR A 210 -14.16 2.59 -18.69
N PRO A 211 -14.48 2.12 -19.91
CA PRO A 211 -14.85 2.99 -21.04
C PRO A 211 -16.24 3.64 -20.93
N CYS A 212 -16.88 3.62 -19.75
CA CYS A 212 -18.28 3.98 -19.56
C CYS A 212 -18.54 5.37 -18.95
N SER A 213 -17.52 6.20 -18.70
CA SER A 213 -17.76 7.51 -18.08
C SER A 213 -16.82 8.59 -18.59
N ASP A 214 -17.39 9.65 -19.17
CA ASP A 214 -16.74 10.90 -19.59
C ASP A 214 -16.18 11.73 -18.39
N GLY A 215 -15.87 11.08 -17.27
CA GLY A 215 -15.48 11.70 -16.00
C GLY A 215 -14.40 10.97 -15.22
N ASN A 216 -13.80 9.90 -15.76
CA ASN A 216 -12.83 9.09 -15.01
C ASN A 216 -11.63 9.93 -14.55
N GLN A 217 -11.21 10.93 -15.32
CA GLN A 217 -10.07 11.80 -14.97
C GLN A 217 -10.22 12.58 -13.65
N PHE A 218 -11.40 12.58 -13.02
CA PHE A 218 -11.68 13.17 -11.71
C PHE A 218 -11.66 12.15 -10.57
N GLU A 219 -11.52 10.86 -10.87
CA GLU A 219 -11.48 9.80 -9.88
C GLU A 219 -10.10 9.74 -9.21
N TRP A 220 -10.15 9.55 -7.90
CA TRP A 220 -9.02 9.31 -7.02
C TRP A 220 -9.19 7.94 -6.41
N ARG A 221 -8.14 7.12 -6.43
CA ARG A 221 -8.20 5.77 -5.86
C ARG A 221 -7.77 5.79 -4.41
N PHE A 222 -8.49 5.07 -3.56
CA PHE A 222 -8.05 4.84 -2.18
C PHE A 222 -6.78 3.99 -2.16
N SER A 223 -5.85 4.33 -1.28
CA SER A 223 -4.71 3.50 -0.93
C SER A 223 -4.66 3.31 0.59
N PHE A 224 -4.52 2.07 1.01
CA PHE A 224 -4.40 1.67 2.41
C PHE A 224 -2.96 1.30 2.78
N SER A 225 -1.96 1.77 2.01
CA SER A 225 -0.55 1.46 2.25
C SER A 225 -0.09 1.79 3.67
N LEU A 226 -0.57 2.90 4.28
CA LEU A 226 -0.31 3.20 5.69
C LEU A 226 -0.87 2.11 6.62
N SER A 227 -2.12 1.68 6.41
CA SER A 227 -2.74 0.61 7.19
C SER A 227 -1.97 -0.70 7.05
N GLU A 228 -1.55 -1.03 5.84
CA GLU A 228 -0.75 -2.21 5.56
C GLU A 228 0.64 -2.16 6.20
N GLN A 229 1.29 -0.99 6.23
CA GLN A 229 2.54 -0.80 6.96
C GLN A 229 2.35 -1.06 8.45
N LEU A 230 1.26 -0.56 9.05
CA LEU A 230 0.95 -0.80 10.46
C LEU A 230 0.76 -2.30 10.74
N LEU A 231 0.03 -3.00 9.86
CA LEU A 231 -0.17 -4.46 9.94
C LEU A 231 1.12 -5.25 9.74
N ASN A 232 2.06 -4.76 8.93
CA ASN A 232 3.29 -5.48 8.63
C ASN A 232 4.44 -5.19 9.60
N GLN A 233 4.64 -3.92 9.97
CA GLN A 233 5.84 -3.44 10.67
C GLN A 233 5.70 -3.42 12.19
N ILE A 234 4.51 -3.11 12.74
CA ILE A 234 4.32 -2.93 14.19
C ILE A 234 4.01 -4.28 14.85
N HIS A 235 5.02 -5.15 14.88
CA HIS A 235 5.02 -6.43 15.62
C HIS A 235 3.86 -7.40 15.32
N SER A 236 3.08 -7.14 14.27
CA SER A 236 1.87 -7.90 13.97
C SER A 236 2.15 -9.15 13.15
N LEU A 237 3.26 -9.19 12.40
CA LEU A 237 3.70 -10.40 11.70
C LEU A 237 4.93 -11.02 12.36
N THR A 238 4.81 -12.30 12.70
CA THR A 238 5.92 -13.16 13.12
C THR A 238 6.87 -13.42 11.96
N HIS A 239 8.11 -13.83 12.26
CA HIS A 239 9.07 -14.18 11.22
C HIS A 239 8.57 -15.32 10.33
N THR A 240 7.94 -16.36 10.88
CA THR A 240 7.35 -17.46 10.10
C THR A 240 6.33 -16.97 9.07
N GLN A 241 5.47 -16.01 9.43
CA GLN A 241 4.49 -15.42 8.50
C GLN A 241 5.17 -14.63 7.38
N ILE A 242 6.26 -13.93 7.69
CA ILE A 242 7.06 -13.20 6.69
C ILE A 242 7.74 -14.17 5.72
N LEU A 243 8.27 -15.30 6.22
CA LEU A 243 8.83 -16.34 5.36
C LEU A 243 7.76 -16.97 4.47
N CYS A 244 6.56 -17.23 5.00
CA CYS A 244 5.43 -17.72 4.22
C CYS A 244 5.02 -16.72 3.12
N TYR A 245 4.98 -15.43 3.44
CA TYR A 245 4.76 -14.37 2.44
C TYR A 245 5.83 -14.38 1.34
N ALA A 246 7.11 -14.51 1.73
CA ALA A 246 8.20 -14.60 0.76
C ALA A 246 8.04 -15.82 -0.16
N MET A 247 7.63 -16.97 0.38
CA MET A 247 7.31 -18.16 -0.42
C MET A 247 6.17 -17.89 -1.42
N LEU A 248 5.10 -17.21 -1.00
CA LEU A 248 3.99 -16.84 -1.90
C LEU A 248 4.46 -15.93 -3.05
N LYS A 249 5.39 -15.01 -2.78
CA LYS A 249 5.97 -14.13 -3.82
C LYS A 249 6.85 -14.90 -4.79
N ILE A 250 7.68 -15.82 -4.28
CA ILE A 250 8.50 -16.70 -5.13
C ILE A 250 7.59 -17.58 -5.99
N TRP A 251 6.55 -18.16 -5.42
CA TRP A 251 5.57 -18.96 -6.15
C TRP A 251 4.85 -18.16 -7.24
N LEU A 252 4.40 -16.94 -6.94
CA LEU A 252 3.83 -16.02 -7.92
C LEU A 252 4.80 -15.77 -9.09
N LYS A 253 6.06 -15.45 -8.78
CA LYS A 253 7.05 -15.08 -9.79
C LYS A 253 7.50 -16.26 -10.65
N GLU A 254 7.86 -17.37 -10.01
CA GLU A 254 8.51 -18.49 -10.69
C GLU A 254 7.48 -19.44 -11.34
N ILE A 255 6.29 -19.57 -10.74
CA ILE A 255 5.27 -20.52 -11.21
C ILE A 255 4.13 -19.81 -11.93
N LEU A 256 3.46 -18.88 -11.26
CA LEU A 256 2.23 -18.28 -11.82
C LEU A 256 2.52 -17.35 -13.01
N ASN A 257 3.57 -16.54 -12.94
CA ASN A 257 3.93 -15.64 -14.04
C ASN A 257 4.58 -16.38 -15.22
N SER A 258 5.08 -17.59 -15.01
CA SER A 258 5.55 -18.48 -16.08
C SER A 258 4.40 -19.09 -16.90
N ASP A 259 3.17 -19.11 -16.35
CA ASP A 259 1.97 -19.55 -17.07
C ASP A 259 1.45 -18.45 -18.01
N SER A 260 1.33 -18.76 -19.31
CA SER A 260 0.91 -17.81 -20.34
C SER A 260 -0.50 -17.21 -20.13
N LYS A 261 -1.39 -17.90 -19.40
CA LYS A 261 -2.75 -17.42 -19.11
C LYS A 261 -2.81 -16.51 -17.89
N LEU A 262 -1.91 -16.71 -16.93
CA LEU A 262 -1.89 -16.00 -15.65
C LEU A 262 -0.85 -14.88 -15.60
N ASN A 263 0.12 -14.90 -16.52
CA ASN A 263 1.15 -13.88 -16.64
C ASN A 263 0.54 -12.48 -16.62
N ASN A 264 1.06 -11.62 -15.75
CA ASN A 264 0.64 -10.22 -15.53
C ASN A 264 -0.82 -10.01 -15.08
N LYS A 265 -1.55 -11.07 -14.66
CA LYS A 265 -2.90 -10.92 -14.08
C LYS A 265 -2.91 -10.88 -12.56
N LEU A 266 -1.94 -11.54 -11.93
CA LEU A 266 -1.74 -11.56 -10.50
C LEU A 266 -0.48 -10.77 -10.15
N CYS A 267 -0.49 -10.12 -8.99
CA CYS A 267 0.63 -9.35 -8.46
C CYS A 267 0.83 -9.64 -6.97
N SER A 268 1.93 -9.15 -6.43
CA SER A 268 2.32 -9.34 -5.02
C SER A 268 1.25 -8.86 -4.03
N TYR A 269 0.46 -7.85 -4.40
CA TYR A 269 -0.65 -7.33 -3.61
C TYR A 269 -1.72 -8.39 -3.32
N PHE A 270 -2.03 -9.26 -4.28
CA PHE A 270 -2.98 -10.37 -4.06
C PHE A 270 -2.44 -11.36 -3.04
N MET A 271 -1.15 -11.72 -3.13
CA MET A 271 -0.51 -12.65 -2.20
C MET A 271 -0.50 -12.10 -0.77
N LYS A 272 -0.21 -10.81 -0.62
CA LYS A 272 -0.28 -10.11 0.65
C LYS A 272 -1.71 -10.08 1.21
N THR A 273 -2.68 -9.79 0.35
CA THR A 273 -4.10 -9.76 0.73
C THR A 273 -4.57 -11.12 1.21
N VAL A 274 -4.23 -12.20 0.50
CA VAL A 274 -4.55 -13.59 0.90
C VAL A 274 -3.95 -13.89 2.28
N LEU A 275 -2.68 -13.54 2.50
CA LEU A 275 -2.04 -13.74 3.80
C LEU A 275 -2.81 -13.03 4.93
N PHE A 276 -3.22 -11.76 4.74
CA PHE A 276 -4.00 -11.05 5.75
C PHE A 276 -5.35 -11.72 6.04
N TRP A 277 -6.05 -12.21 5.02
CA TRP A 277 -7.29 -12.96 5.23
C TRP A 277 -7.06 -14.24 6.04
N ILE A 278 -6.05 -15.03 5.68
CA ILE A 278 -5.71 -16.26 6.42
C ILE A 278 -5.34 -15.93 7.88
N LEU A 279 -4.66 -14.82 8.12
CA LEU A 279 -4.32 -14.37 9.48
C LEU A 279 -5.54 -13.93 10.27
N GLU A 280 -6.53 -13.28 9.66
CA GLU A 280 -7.80 -12.92 10.32
C GLU A 280 -8.66 -14.17 10.65
N GLU A 281 -8.66 -15.17 9.76
CA GLU A 281 -9.57 -16.32 9.84
C GLU A 281 -9.01 -17.51 10.64
N SER A 282 -7.69 -17.70 10.67
CA SER A 282 -7.09 -18.95 11.16
C SER A 282 -6.62 -18.87 12.61
N GLU A 283 -7.37 -19.47 13.53
CA GLU A 283 -6.98 -19.63 14.95
C GLU A 283 -5.83 -20.63 15.15
N ASN A 284 -5.71 -21.65 14.29
CA ASN A 284 -4.99 -22.90 14.61
C ASN A 284 -3.78 -23.22 13.72
N LEU A 285 -3.34 -22.32 12.84
CA LEU A 285 -2.23 -22.62 11.92
C LEU A 285 -0.88 -22.78 12.65
N ASN A 286 -0.75 -22.27 13.89
CA ASN A 286 0.48 -22.32 14.68
C ASN A 286 1.70 -21.91 13.86
N TRP A 287 1.91 -20.60 13.70
CA TRP A 287 2.97 -19.99 12.87
C TRP A 287 4.39 -20.21 13.43
N ILE A 288 4.82 -21.46 13.52
CA ILE A 288 6.13 -21.92 13.99
C ILE A 288 6.93 -22.55 12.83
N PRO A 289 8.27 -22.60 12.92
CA PRO A 289 9.12 -23.16 11.87
C PRO A 289 8.73 -24.57 11.42
N GLN A 290 8.27 -25.41 12.34
CA GLN A 290 7.86 -26.80 12.10
C GLN A 290 6.61 -26.92 11.24
N ASN A 291 5.75 -25.89 11.22
CA ASN A 291 4.51 -25.87 10.48
C ASN A 291 4.57 -24.96 9.25
N LEU A 292 5.73 -24.39 8.91
CA LEU A 292 5.84 -23.40 7.83
C LEU A 292 5.28 -23.93 6.50
N LEU A 293 5.61 -25.16 6.10
CA LEU A 293 5.11 -25.74 4.85
C LEU A 293 3.60 -25.95 4.91
N HIS A 294 3.08 -26.41 6.05
CA HIS A 294 1.63 -26.56 6.24
C HIS A 294 0.90 -25.22 6.20
N CYS A 295 1.50 -24.15 6.72
CA CYS A 295 0.91 -22.80 6.66
C CYS A 295 0.91 -22.22 5.24
N PHE A 296 1.83 -22.68 4.38
CA PHE A 296 1.92 -22.24 3.00
C PHE A 296 0.94 -22.97 2.07
N LEU A 297 0.72 -24.26 2.30
CA LEU A 297 -0.20 -25.11 1.54
C LEU A 297 -1.67 -24.79 1.83
#